data_AF-A0AAV2SLT8-F1
#
_entry.id   AF-A0AAV2SLT8-F1
#
_cell.length_a   1.000
_cell.length_b   1.000
_cell.length_c   1.000
_cell.angle_alpha   90.00
_cell.angle_beta   90.00
_cell.angle_gamma   90.00
#
_symmetry.space_group_name_H-M   'P 1'
#
loop_
_entity.id
_entity.type
_entity.pdbx_description
1 polymer ?
#
loop_
_entity_poly.entity_id
_entity_poly.type
_entity_poly.pdbx_seq_one_letter_code
_entity_poly.pdbx_strand_id
1 'polypeptide(L)'
;MSDEDHIPVTTHVDLDILPCLSEESNETVFKINWESATEADLKSFLKLTDQRFSNIELPVEALLCSDLNCNILAHRIKIETFYNDIINILIESSKHLCSKVNSSRNRPGWSDYVADIYDYSREARKLWLENGKPRQGFCLMNILKVRQDLNMLLGIYHVMRICYVRKL
;
A
#
# COMPACT_ATOMS: atom_id res chain seq x y z
N MET A 1 56.33 17.92 -3.55
CA MET A 1 55.36 17.06 -4.23
C MET A 1 54.47 16.50 -3.15
N SER A 2 53.24 16.97 -3.11
CA SER A 2 52.22 16.58 -2.15
C SER A 2 50.91 16.65 -2.92
N ASP A 3 50.50 15.49 -3.44
CA ASP A 3 49.30 15.28 -4.24
C ASP A 3 48.14 14.98 -3.28
N GLU A 4 47.39 15.99 -2.87
CA GLU A 4 46.10 15.77 -2.20
C GLU A 4 45.14 16.92 -2.62
N ASP A 5 44.55 16.79 -3.81
CA ASP A 5 43.46 17.65 -4.35
C ASP A 5 42.08 17.28 -3.75
N HIS A 6 42.07 16.70 -2.55
CA HIS A 6 40.85 16.29 -1.87
C HIS A 6 40.73 16.97 -0.51
N ILE A 7 39.67 17.78 -0.35
CA ILE A 7 39.31 18.40 0.92
C ILE A 7 38.35 17.45 1.64
N PRO A 8 38.69 16.93 2.84
CA PRO A 8 37.78 16.10 3.60
C PRO A 8 36.62 16.94 4.13
N VAL A 9 35.40 16.57 3.75
CA VAL A 9 34.16 17.15 4.27
C VAL A 9 33.59 16.20 5.32
N THR A 10 33.37 16.72 6.52
CA THR A 10 32.72 15.98 7.61
C THR A 10 31.37 16.64 7.88
N THR A 11 30.33 15.84 8.05
CA THR A 11 28.99 16.33 8.42
C THR A 11 28.52 15.61 9.67
N HIS A 12 27.82 16.35 10.53
CA HIS A 12 27.21 15.84 11.74
C HIS A 12 25.69 15.94 11.57
N VAL A 13 24.98 14.84 11.81
CA VAL A 13 23.52 14.79 11.74
C VAL A 13 23.02 14.52 13.15
N ASP A 14 22.15 15.39 13.64
CA ASP A 14 21.54 15.25 14.95
C ASP A 14 20.38 14.26 14.86
N LEU A 15 20.47 13.14 15.58
CA LEU A 15 19.50 12.03 15.50
C LEU A 15 18.34 12.19 16.50
N ASP A 16 18.40 13.21 17.36
CA ASP A 16 17.38 13.49 18.37
C ASP A 16 16.05 13.99 17.77
N ILE A 17 16.05 14.37 16.48
CA ILE A 17 14.87 14.77 15.70
C ILE A 17 14.65 13.80 14.53
N LEU A 18 14.80 12.50 14.77
CA LEU A 18 14.25 11.52 13.85
C LEU A 18 12.74 11.42 14.11
N PRO A 19 11.87 11.58 13.09
CA PRO A 19 10.49 11.17 13.24
C PRO A 19 10.50 9.70 13.69
N CYS A 20 9.76 9.41 14.76
CA CYS A 20 9.56 8.04 15.20
C CYS A 20 9.06 7.26 13.98
N LEU A 21 9.82 6.22 13.59
CA LEU A 21 9.30 5.23 12.66
C LEU A 21 8.12 4.63 13.39
N SER A 22 6.92 5.03 13.00
CA SER A 22 5.73 4.36 13.47
C SER A 22 5.93 2.90 13.07
N GLU A 23 5.93 2.01 14.05
CA GLU A 23 5.59 0.60 13.85
C GLU A 23 4.11 0.48 13.42
N GLU A 24 3.62 1.41 12.60
CA GLU A 24 2.61 1.09 11.62
C GLU A 24 3.27 0.02 10.76
N SER A 25 3.02 -1.22 11.18
CA SER A 25 2.97 -2.36 10.29
C SER A 25 2.44 -1.86 8.95
N ASN A 26 2.89 -2.45 7.85
CA ASN A 26 2.14 -2.33 6.60
C ASN A 26 0.80 -3.08 6.75
N GLU A 27 0.05 -2.85 7.84
CA GLU A 27 -1.33 -3.18 8.00
C GLU A 27 -2.01 -2.63 6.76
N THR A 28 -2.47 -3.58 5.96
CA THR A 28 -3.20 -3.32 4.75
C THR A 28 -4.35 -2.40 5.13
N VAL A 29 -4.21 -1.10 4.85
CA VAL A 29 -5.30 -0.15 5.00
C VAL A 29 -6.42 -0.71 4.14
N PHE A 30 -7.44 -1.24 4.80
CA PHE A 30 -8.59 -1.86 4.16
C PHE A 30 -9.36 -0.76 3.43
N LYS A 31 -8.97 -0.49 2.18
CA LYS A 31 -9.67 0.50 1.36
C LYS A 31 -10.90 -0.16 0.76
N ILE A 32 -12.06 0.26 1.22
CA ILE A 32 -13.34 -0.15 0.65
C ILE A 32 -13.47 0.52 -0.73
N ASN A 33 -13.70 -0.28 -1.77
CA ASN A 33 -13.91 0.26 -3.12
C ASN A 33 -15.41 0.34 -3.42
N TRP A 34 -16.02 1.44 -3.01
CA TRP A 34 -17.45 1.70 -3.24
C TRP A 34 -17.79 1.85 -4.73
N GLU A 35 -16.85 2.28 -5.56
CA GLU A 35 -17.07 2.48 -7.01
C GLU A 35 -17.26 1.16 -7.76
N SER A 36 -16.68 0.06 -7.25
CA SER A 36 -16.83 -1.28 -7.83
C SER A 36 -17.94 -2.12 -7.17
N ALA A 37 -18.64 -1.58 -6.18
CA ALA A 37 -19.64 -2.35 -5.43
C ALA A 37 -20.85 -2.68 -6.31
N THR A 38 -21.19 -3.97 -6.41
CA THR A 38 -22.39 -4.40 -7.13
C THR A 38 -23.64 -4.22 -6.27
N GLU A 39 -24.82 -4.26 -6.89
CA GLU A 39 -26.09 -4.22 -6.15
C GLU A 39 -26.23 -5.36 -5.13
N ALA A 40 -25.65 -6.53 -5.44
CA ALA A 40 -25.61 -7.67 -4.51
C ALA A 40 -24.71 -7.39 -3.31
N ASP A 41 -23.59 -6.69 -3.51
CA ASP A 41 -22.68 -6.34 -2.42
C ASP A 41 -23.30 -5.29 -1.49
N LEU A 42 -24.03 -4.32 -2.05
CA LEU A 42 -24.77 -3.31 -1.28
C LEU A 42 -25.89 -3.96 -0.46
N LYS A 43 -26.67 -4.88 -1.06
CA LYS A 43 -27.68 -5.64 -0.31
C LYS A 43 -27.07 -6.47 0.82
N SER A 44 -25.91 -7.07 0.56
CA SER A 44 -25.18 -7.84 1.58
C SER A 44 -24.66 -6.95 2.70
N PHE A 45 -24.10 -5.78 2.37
CA PHE A 45 -23.68 -4.78 3.34
C PHE A 45 -24.85 -4.34 4.23
N LEU A 46 -25.97 -3.92 3.64
CA LEU A 46 -27.17 -3.48 4.38
C LEU A 46 -27.71 -4.57 5.31
N LYS A 47 -27.82 -5.80 4.80
CA LYS A 47 -28.27 -6.94 5.60
C LYS A 47 -27.34 -7.19 6.80
N LEU A 48 -26.02 -7.13 6.57
CA LEU A 48 -25.03 -7.35 7.62
C LEU A 48 -25.01 -6.22 8.65
N THR A 49 -25.16 -4.96 8.21
CA THR A 49 -25.28 -3.83 9.13
C THR A 49 -26.54 -3.93 9.96
N ASP A 50 -27.70 -4.21 9.37
CA ASP A 50 -28.96 -4.32 10.10
C ASP A 50 -28.92 -5.43 11.15
N GLN A 51 -28.39 -6.59 10.79
CA GLN A 51 -28.20 -7.71 11.71
C GLN A 51 -27.30 -7.34 12.89
N ARG A 52 -26.21 -6.60 12.65
CA ARG A 52 -25.27 -6.22 13.71
C ARG A 52 -25.79 -5.08 14.58
N PHE A 53 -26.39 -4.06 13.99
CA PHE A 53 -27.03 -2.97 14.73
C PHE A 53 -28.18 -3.46 15.60
N SER A 54 -28.87 -4.54 15.23
CA SER A 54 -29.92 -5.12 16.09
C SER A 54 -29.39 -5.63 17.44
N ASN A 55 -28.09 -5.91 17.54
CA ASN A 55 -27.45 -6.44 18.75
C ASN A 55 -26.63 -5.39 19.51
N ILE A 56 -26.61 -4.13 19.07
CA ILE A 56 -25.81 -3.10 19.74
C ILE A 56 -26.47 -2.68 21.06
N GLU A 57 -25.68 -2.60 22.12
CA GLU A 57 -26.16 -2.09 23.40
C GLU A 57 -26.17 -0.56 23.40
N LEU A 58 -27.34 0.04 23.62
CA LEU A 58 -27.47 1.50 23.71
C LEU A 58 -27.04 1.97 25.11
N PRO A 59 -26.12 2.94 25.23
CA PRO A 59 -25.74 3.51 26.52
C PRO A 59 -26.78 4.54 27.00
N VAL A 60 -28.00 4.07 27.28
CA VAL A 60 -29.18 4.90 27.58
C VAL A 60 -28.90 5.92 28.70
N GLU A 61 -28.24 5.51 29.77
CA GLU A 61 -27.90 6.39 30.90
C GLU A 61 -27.00 7.56 30.51
N ALA A 62 -26.02 7.31 29.64
CA ALA A 62 -25.10 8.35 29.16
C ALA A 62 -25.79 9.27 28.14
N LEU A 63 -26.67 8.71 27.28
CA LEU A 63 -27.40 9.47 26.26
C LEU A 63 -28.51 10.35 26.84
N LEU A 64 -29.12 9.93 27.95
CA LEU A 64 -30.15 10.70 28.66
C LEU A 64 -29.56 11.69 29.67
N CYS A 65 -28.22 11.78 29.77
CA CYS A 65 -27.58 12.75 30.64
C CYS A 65 -27.83 14.17 30.14
N SER A 66 -28.57 14.97 30.92
CA SER A 66 -28.88 16.37 30.59
C SER A 66 -27.79 17.37 31.05
N ASP A 67 -26.75 16.89 31.72
CA ASP A 67 -25.65 17.73 32.20
C ASP A 67 -24.60 17.93 31.11
N LEU A 68 -24.51 19.15 30.60
CA LEU A 68 -23.55 19.55 29.57
C LEU A 68 -22.09 19.47 30.04
N ASN A 69 -21.85 19.51 31.36
CA ASN A 69 -20.53 19.42 31.96
C ASN A 69 -20.32 18.09 32.71
N CYS A 70 -21.05 17.04 32.31
CA CYS A 70 -20.96 15.73 32.93
C CYS A 70 -19.51 15.23 32.98
N ASN A 71 -19.01 15.03 34.20
CA ASN A 71 -17.66 14.50 34.48
C ASN A 71 -17.69 13.04 34.95
N ILE A 72 -18.82 12.37 34.82
CA ILE A 72 -18.95 10.95 35.14
C ILE A 72 -18.13 10.14 34.12
N LEU A 73 -17.02 9.57 34.57
CA LEU A 73 -16.10 8.78 33.75
C LEU A 73 -16.83 7.63 33.03
N ALA A 74 -17.77 6.97 33.72
CA ALA A 74 -18.55 5.88 33.16
C ALA A 74 -19.37 6.31 31.93
N HIS A 75 -19.93 7.52 31.90
CA HIS A 75 -20.66 8.02 30.73
C HIS A 75 -19.73 8.22 29.53
N ARG A 76 -18.54 8.79 29.76
CA ARG A 76 -17.54 9.00 28.70
C ARG A 76 -17.10 7.68 28.09
N ILE A 77 -16.76 6.71 28.92
CA ILE A 77 -16.37 5.37 28.48
C ILE A 77 -17.51 4.73 27.68
N LYS A 78 -18.74 4.76 28.19
CA LYS A 78 -19.90 4.18 27.49
C LYS A 78 -20.13 4.82 26.11
N ILE A 79 -19.96 6.14 25.97
CA ILE A 79 -20.09 6.84 24.68
C ILE A 79 -18.96 6.47 23.73
N GLU A 80 -17.73 6.43 24.22
CA GLU A 80 -16.57 6.06 23.40
C GLU A 80 -16.66 4.62 22.92
N THR A 81 -17.03 3.68 23.80
CA THR A 81 -17.28 2.29 23.44
C THR A 81 -18.40 2.19 22.39
N PHE A 82 -19.53 2.86 22.61
CA PHE A 82 -20.64 2.85 21.65
C PHE A 82 -20.24 3.42 20.29
N TYR A 83 -19.47 4.50 20.26
CA TYR A 83 -18.92 5.06 19.02
C TYR A 83 -18.02 4.03 18.30
N ASN A 84 -17.08 3.43 19.03
CA ASN A 84 -16.18 2.42 18.49
C ASN A 84 -16.95 1.19 17.96
N ASP A 85 -18.01 0.78 18.65
CA ASP A 85 -18.87 -0.32 18.23
C ASP A 85 -19.58 -0.01 16.91
N ILE A 86 -20.11 1.21 16.74
CA ILE A 86 -20.70 1.65 15.46
C ILE A 86 -19.65 1.56 14.34
N ILE A 87 -18.47 2.12 14.55
CA ILE A 87 -17.39 2.12 13.56
C ILE A 87 -16.99 0.68 13.21
N ASN A 88 -16.79 -0.17 14.21
CA ASN A 88 -16.43 -1.57 14.01
C ASN A 88 -17.52 -2.32 13.25
N ILE A 89 -18.80 -2.13 13.56
CA ILE A 89 -19.91 -2.74 12.84
C ILE A 89 -19.87 -2.37 11.36
N LEU A 90 -19.64 -1.10 11.03
CA LEU A 90 -19.56 -0.63 9.65
C LEU A 90 -18.35 -1.22 8.92
N ILE A 91 -17.18 -1.28 9.58
CA ILE A 91 -15.96 -1.89 9.03
C ILE A 91 -16.18 -3.39 8.78
N GLU A 92 -16.63 -4.14 9.79
CA GLU A 92 -16.89 -5.59 9.68
C GLU A 92 -17.95 -5.91 8.63
N SER A 93 -18.94 -5.03 8.46
CA SER A 93 -19.98 -5.19 7.44
C SER A 93 -19.50 -4.86 6.04
N SER A 94 -18.42 -4.08 5.90
CA SER A 94 -17.84 -3.72 4.60
C SER A 94 -16.61 -4.55 4.23
N LYS A 95 -16.14 -5.46 5.09
CA LYS A 95 -14.97 -6.31 4.81
C LYS A 95 -15.05 -7.10 3.50
N HIS A 96 -16.24 -7.54 3.08
CA HIS A 96 -16.42 -8.24 1.81
C HIS A 96 -16.22 -7.33 0.58
N LEU A 97 -16.33 -6.01 0.76
CA LEU A 97 -16.07 -4.99 -0.26
C LEU A 97 -14.58 -4.57 -0.30
N CYS A 98 -13.79 -4.97 0.69
CA CYS A 98 -12.38 -4.65 0.70
C CYS A 98 -11.68 -5.41 -0.43
N SER A 99 -11.24 -4.65 -1.43
CA SER A 99 -10.28 -5.19 -2.38
C SER A 99 -8.99 -5.47 -1.63
N LYS A 100 -8.41 -6.67 -1.81
CA LYS A 100 -7.01 -6.90 -1.42
C LYS A 100 -6.18 -5.90 -2.22
N VAL A 101 -5.85 -4.77 -1.61
CA VAL A 101 -4.80 -3.91 -2.12
C VAL A 101 -3.56 -4.77 -1.97
N ASN A 102 -3.16 -5.45 -3.05
CA ASN A 102 -1.82 -5.96 -3.14
C ASN A 102 -0.96 -4.75 -2.83
N SER A 103 -0.29 -4.73 -1.68
CA SER A 103 0.72 -3.73 -1.37
C SER A 103 1.55 -3.64 -2.64
N SER A 104 1.38 -2.57 -3.42
CA SER A 104 2.25 -2.40 -4.57
C SER A 104 3.61 -2.38 -3.92
N ARG A 105 4.46 -3.35 -4.29
CA ARG A 105 5.84 -3.31 -3.81
C ARG A 105 6.36 -2.03 -4.41
N ASN A 106 6.29 -0.95 -3.64
CA ASN A 106 6.79 0.33 -4.06
C ASN A 106 8.28 0.08 -4.20
N ARG A 107 8.72 -0.10 -5.46
CA ARG A 107 10.10 -0.40 -5.82
C ARG A 107 10.66 0.96 -6.21
N PRO A 108 11.39 1.65 -5.32
CA PRO A 108 11.89 2.99 -5.61
C PRO A 108 12.67 2.97 -6.93
N GLY A 109 12.38 3.94 -7.80
CA GLY A 109 12.95 4.04 -9.14
C GLY A 109 12.33 3.12 -10.20
N TRP A 110 11.51 2.11 -9.86
CA TRP A 110 10.91 1.23 -10.88
C TRP A 110 10.05 1.99 -11.89
N SER A 111 9.26 2.97 -11.43
CA SER A 111 8.46 3.85 -12.31
C SER A 111 9.30 4.67 -13.28
N ASP A 112 10.47 5.14 -12.84
CA ASP A 112 11.17 6.22 -13.52
C ASP A 112 12.14 5.69 -14.60
N TYR A 113 12.68 4.48 -14.44
CA TYR A 113 13.66 3.93 -15.39
C TYR A 113 13.36 2.51 -15.89
N VAL A 114 12.49 1.74 -15.21
CA VAL A 114 12.24 0.32 -15.57
C VAL A 114 10.86 0.09 -16.14
N ALA A 115 9.86 0.88 -15.75
CA ALA A 115 8.47 0.67 -16.14
C ALA A 115 8.28 0.62 -17.66
N ASP A 116 8.78 1.61 -18.38
CA ASP A 116 8.62 1.72 -19.83
C ASP A 116 9.26 0.54 -20.59
N ILE A 117 10.49 0.19 -20.23
CA ILE A 117 11.21 -0.92 -20.87
C ILE A 117 10.62 -2.27 -20.45
N TYR A 118 10.09 -2.37 -19.23
CA TYR A 118 9.38 -3.55 -18.77
C TYR A 118 8.08 -3.76 -19.55
N ASP A 119 7.29 -2.71 -19.78
CA ASP A 119 6.07 -2.78 -20.58
C ASP A 119 6.38 -3.09 -22.05
N TYR A 120 7.39 -2.43 -22.64
CA TYR A 120 7.88 -2.78 -23.97
C TYR A 120 8.35 -4.25 -24.06
N SER A 121 9.00 -4.77 -23.01
CA SER A 121 9.38 -6.19 -22.94
C SER A 121 8.20 -7.14 -22.93
N ARG A 122 7.08 -6.75 -22.30
CA ARG A 122 5.85 -7.53 -22.32
C ARG A 122 5.21 -7.54 -23.69
N GLU A 123 5.17 -6.40 -24.37
CA GLU A 123 4.64 -6.29 -25.73
C GLU A 123 5.49 -7.08 -26.73
N ALA A 124 6.81 -6.91 -26.72
CA ALA A 124 7.72 -7.66 -27.59
C ALA A 124 7.63 -9.18 -27.36
N ARG A 125 7.46 -9.61 -26.10
CA ARG A 125 7.24 -11.02 -25.77
C ARG A 125 5.89 -11.52 -26.26
N LYS A 126 4.83 -10.72 -26.13
CA LYS A 126 3.50 -11.05 -26.64
C LYS A 126 3.54 -11.25 -28.16
N LEU A 127 4.13 -10.31 -28.88
CA LEU A 127 4.32 -10.38 -30.33
C LEU A 127 5.11 -11.64 -30.74
N TRP A 128 6.20 -11.96 -30.04
CA TRP A 128 6.98 -13.17 -30.29
C TRP A 128 6.17 -14.47 -30.06
N LEU A 129 5.31 -14.49 -29.04
CA LEU A 129 4.41 -15.62 -28.77
C LEU A 129 3.33 -15.77 -29.83
N GLU A 130 2.70 -14.67 -30.24
CA GLU A 130 1.66 -14.64 -31.28
C GLU A 130 2.20 -15.09 -32.64
N ASN A 131 3.48 -14.84 -32.92
CA ASN A 131 4.16 -15.31 -34.13
C ASN A 131 4.68 -16.76 -34.03
N GLY A 132 4.29 -17.53 -33.01
CA GLY A 132 4.66 -18.93 -32.88
C GLY A 132 6.09 -19.17 -32.39
N LYS A 133 6.68 -18.20 -31.67
CA LYS A 133 8.05 -18.28 -31.11
C LYS A 133 9.11 -18.48 -32.22
N PRO A 134 9.17 -17.59 -33.21
CA PRO A 134 10.10 -17.72 -34.31
C PRO A 134 11.55 -17.76 -33.79
N ARG A 135 12.34 -18.68 -34.34
CA ARG A 135 13.77 -18.88 -34.00
C ARG A 135 14.72 -18.07 -34.89
N GLN A 136 14.18 -17.25 -35.78
CA GLN A 136 14.92 -16.39 -36.69
C GLN A 136 14.06 -15.18 -37.11
N GLY A 137 14.71 -14.15 -37.65
CA GLY A 137 14.02 -12.95 -38.15
C GLY A 137 13.73 -11.89 -37.08
N PHE A 138 12.99 -10.86 -37.50
CA PHE A 138 12.80 -9.61 -36.75
C PHE A 138 12.24 -9.82 -35.33
N CYS A 139 11.26 -10.70 -35.16
CA CYS A 139 10.63 -10.95 -33.85
C CYS A 139 11.64 -11.54 -32.83
N LEU A 140 12.55 -12.41 -33.26
CA LEU A 140 13.61 -12.92 -32.39
C LEU A 140 14.62 -11.82 -32.06
N MET A 141 15.03 -11.03 -33.05
CA MET A 141 15.99 -9.93 -32.84
C MET A 141 15.44 -8.89 -31.87
N ASN A 142 14.16 -8.54 -32.00
CA ASN A 142 13.49 -7.60 -31.11
C ASN A 142 13.46 -8.11 -29.65
N ILE A 143 13.03 -9.36 -29.41
CA ILE A 143 12.96 -9.89 -28.04
C ILE A 143 14.34 -10.07 -27.40
N LEU A 144 15.39 -10.38 -28.17
CA LEU A 144 16.76 -10.48 -27.67
C LEU A 144 17.31 -9.11 -27.27
N LYS A 145 17.10 -8.08 -28.09
CA LYS A 145 17.49 -6.70 -27.78
C LYS A 145 16.81 -6.21 -26.50
N VAL A 146 15.49 -6.38 -26.42
CA VAL A 146 14.73 -5.94 -25.24
C VAL A 146 15.14 -6.69 -23.97
N ARG A 147 15.47 -7.98 -24.07
CA ARG A 147 16.04 -8.73 -22.93
C ARG A 147 17.40 -8.20 -22.50
N GLN A 148 18.25 -7.81 -23.44
CA GLN A 148 19.55 -7.21 -23.13
C GLN A 148 19.38 -5.86 -22.42
N ASP A 149 18.51 -5.00 -22.92
CA ASP A 149 18.22 -3.68 -22.34
C ASP A 149 17.61 -3.82 -20.93
N LEU A 150 16.65 -4.73 -20.76
CA LEU A 150 16.04 -5.03 -19.46
C LEU A 150 17.07 -5.60 -18.47
N ASN A 151 17.96 -6.49 -18.92
CA ASN A 151 19.02 -7.06 -18.08
C ASN A 151 20.05 -6.01 -17.65
N MET A 152 20.39 -5.06 -18.52
CA MET A 152 21.30 -3.96 -18.20
C MET A 152 20.71 -3.09 -17.08
N LEU A 153 19.44 -2.71 -17.21
CA LEU A 153 18.74 -1.94 -16.18
C LEU A 153 18.58 -2.74 -14.90
N LEU A 154 18.04 -3.95 -14.94
CA LEU A 154 17.91 -4.80 -13.75
C LEU A 154 19.26 -5.08 -13.06
N GLY A 155 20.36 -5.15 -13.82
CA GLY A 155 21.71 -5.22 -13.30
C GLY A 155 22.10 -3.97 -12.51
N ILE A 156 21.85 -2.77 -13.05
CA ILE A 156 22.04 -1.49 -12.34
C ILE A 156 21.17 -1.42 -11.08
N TYR A 157 19.91 -1.87 -11.14
CA TYR A 157 19.03 -1.96 -9.96
C TYR A 157 19.54 -2.94 -8.91
N HIS A 158 20.10 -4.07 -9.30
CA HIS A 158 20.68 -5.02 -8.35
C HIS A 158 21.88 -4.41 -7.62
N VAL A 159 22.75 -3.68 -8.33
CA VAL A 159 23.88 -2.96 -7.73
C VAL A 159 23.38 -1.86 -6.78
N MET A 160 22.40 -1.05 -7.21
CA MET A 160 21.82 0.00 -6.37
C MET A 160 21.11 -0.57 -5.13
N ARG A 161 20.40 -1.69 -5.26
CA ARG A 161 19.73 -2.36 -4.14
C ARG A 161 20.71 -2.97 -3.14
N ILE A 162 21.85 -3.51 -3.60
CA ILE A 162 22.92 -3.98 -2.71
C ILE A 162 23.55 -2.82 -1.95
N CYS A 163 23.77 -1.68 -2.61
CA CYS A 163 24.28 -0.46 -1.96
C CYS A 163 23.28 0.16 -0.98
N TYR A 164 21.98 0.07 -1.26
CA TYR A 164 20.92 0.57 -0.37
C TYR A 164 20.70 -0.32 0.86
N VAL A 165 20.80 -1.65 0.71
CA VAL A 165 20.67 -2.61 1.83
C VAL A 165 21.89 -2.62 2.76
N ARG A 166 23.06 -2.15 2.31
CA ARG A 166 24.27 -2.00 3.15
C ARG A 166 24.33 -0.69 3.95
N LYS A 167 23.33 0.18 3.82
CA LYS A 167 23.14 1.39 4.64
C LYS A 167 22.00 1.26 5.65
N LEU A 168 21.33 0.10 5.69
CA LEU A 168 20.47 -0.37 6.77
C LEU A 168 21.29 -1.29 7.69
#